data_AF-A0A1F3SW71-F1
#
_entry.id   AF-A0A1F3SW71-F1
#
_cell.length_a   1.000
_cell.length_b   1.000
_cell.length_c   1.000
_cell.angle_alpha   90.00
_cell.angle_beta   90.00
_cell.angle_gamma   90.00
#
_symmetry.space_group_name_H-M   'P 1'
#
loop_
_entity.id
_entity.type
_entity.pdbx_description
1 polymer ?
#
loop_
_entity_poly.entity_id
_entity_poly.type
_entity_poly.pdbx_seq_one_letter_code
_entity_poly.pdbx_strand_id
1 'polypeptide(L)'
;MEMVIDKEILNTFVEETNQLLEELTTIVENLELANHQPGKFPVELMSDFSQRIDRIMGAAKTISMVAPQHPGFIRIGRLAEICKIIGYKAAETQSAQLLPIFAAFWSDTIEVTQNLVNAISDPRKTDEIVRSFPPVLQKRLEWLLSRTNATATQQQPFDQKAEEARKLLKSLGV
;
A
#
# COMPACT_ATOMS: atom_id res chain seq x y z
N MET A 1 -14.58 18.36 20.41
CA MET A 1 -13.50 19.31 20.09
C MET A 1 -12.93 18.87 18.75
N GLU A 2 -13.23 19.63 17.70
CA GLU A 2 -12.75 19.36 16.35
C GLU A 2 -11.22 19.53 16.38
N MET A 3 -10.47 18.46 16.19
CA MET A 3 -9.01 18.54 16.16
C MET A 3 -8.62 19.09 14.80
N VAL A 4 -8.24 20.36 14.78
CA VAL A 4 -7.75 21.03 13.59
C VAL A 4 -6.26 20.69 13.48
N ILE A 5 -5.92 19.83 12.51
CA ILE A 5 -4.53 19.62 12.12
C ILE A 5 -4.02 20.94 11.57
N ASP A 6 -2.80 21.33 11.94
CA ASP A 6 -2.16 22.51 11.39
C ASP A 6 -2.13 22.43 9.85
N LYS A 7 -2.59 23.48 9.19
CA LYS A 7 -2.73 23.52 7.74
C LYS A 7 -1.40 23.36 7.02
N GLU A 8 -0.30 23.85 7.59
CA GLU A 8 1.04 23.71 7.04
C GLU A 8 1.53 22.26 7.11
N ILE A 9 1.29 21.59 8.24
CA ILE A 9 1.57 20.15 8.40
C ILE A 9 0.75 19.34 7.39
N LEU A 10 -0.53 19.67 7.24
CA LEU A 10 -1.42 18.98 6.30
C LEU A 10 -0.96 19.15 4.86
N ASN A 11 -0.64 20.38 4.44
CA ASN A 11 -0.18 20.67 3.09
C ASN A 11 1.16 19.96 2.80
N THR A 12 2.11 20.03 3.73
CA THR A 12 3.40 19.35 3.60
C THR A 12 3.21 17.84 3.40
N PHE A 13 2.33 17.23 4.20
CA PHE A 13 2.00 15.81 4.04
C PHE A 13 1.40 15.50 2.66
N VAL A 14 0.44 16.29 2.21
CA VAL A 14 -0.22 16.09 0.92
C VAL A 14 0.79 16.22 -0.23
N GLU A 15 1.62 17.26 -0.22
CA GLU A 15 2.64 17.50 -1.25
C GLU A 15 3.67 16.37 -1.29
N GLU A 16 4.27 16.00 -0.14
CA GLU A 16 5.26 14.92 -0.07
C GLU A 16 4.63 13.58 -0.48
N THR A 17 3.41 13.29 -0.02
CA THR A 17 2.75 12.02 -0.33
C THR A 17 2.40 11.93 -1.80
N ASN A 18 1.91 13.00 -2.43
CA ASN A 18 1.63 13.02 -3.87
C ASN A 18 2.90 12.79 -4.69
N GLN A 19 4.01 13.44 -4.35
CA GLN A 19 5.28 13.20 -5.00
C GLN A 19 5.70 11.73 -4.87
N LEU A 20 5.60 11.14 -3.68
CA LEU A 20 5.93 9.73 -3.46
C LEU A 20 5.00 8.79 -4.25
N LEU A 21 3.71 9.12 -4.40
CA LEU A 21 2.75 8.33 -5.18
C LEU A 21 3.03 8.37 -6.69
N GLU A 22 3.45 9.52 -7.23
CA GLU A 22 3.91 9.63 -8.62
C GLU A 22 5.17 8.78 -8.87
N GLU A 23 6.11 8.82 -7.93
CA GLU A 23 7.33 8.01 -7.99
C GLU A 23 7.01 6.50 -7.88
N LEU A 24 6.08 6.11 -7.01
CA LEU A 24 5.60 4.73 -6.89
C LEU A 24 4.90 4.26 -8.18
N THR A 25 4.11 5.13 -8.81
CA THR A 25 3.45 4.84 -10.10
C THR A 25 4.49 4.55 -11.18
N THR A 26 5.51 5.40 -11.29
CA THR A 26 6.63 5.22 -12.22
C THR A 26 7.36 3.90 -11.97
N ILE A 27 7.55 3.49 -10.71
CA ILE A 27 8.16 2.20 -10.39
C ILE A 27 7.27 1.04 -10.85
N VAL A 28 5.95 1.10 -10.59
CA VAL A 28 5.02 0.05 -11.01
C VAL A 28 5.00 -0.10 -12.53
N GLU A 29 4.98 1.00 -13.28
CA GLU A 29 5.09 0.98 -14.75
C GLU A 29 6.40 0.32 -15.21
N ASN A 30 7.52 0.65 -14.58
CA ASN A 30 8.82 0.03 -14.88
C ASN A 30 8.86 -1.47 -14.54
N LEU A 31 8.13 -1.91 -13.51
CA LEU A 31 8.00 -3.34 -13.17
C LEU A 31 7.24 -4.10 -14.26
N GLU A 32 6.19 -3.49 -14.83
CA GLU A 32 5.44 -4.08 -15.94
C GLU A 32 6.31 -4.21 -17.20
N LEU A 33 7.13 -3.19 -17.49
CA LEU A 33 8.10 -3.25 -18.59
C LEU A 33 9.17 -4.34 -18.35
N ALA A 34 9.66 -4.47 -17.12
CA ALA A 34 10.65 -5.48 -16.74
C ALA A 34 10.11 -6.92 -16.85
N ASN A 35 8.80 -7.12 -16.74
CA ASN A 35 8.16 -8.44 -16.92
C ASN A 35 8.39 -9.06 -18.30
N HIS A 36 8.79 -8.26 -19.30
CA HIS A 36 9.15 -8.75 -20.63
C HIS A 36 10.57 -9.31 -20.73
N GLN A 37 11.38 -9.25 -19.67
CA GLN A 37 12.74 -9.81 -19.63
C GLN A 37 12.74 -11.20 -18.98
N PRO A 38 12.97 -12.29 -19.74
CA PRO A 38 12.92 -13.64 -19.19
C PRO A 38 14.01 -13.86 -18.12
N GLY A 39 13.60 -14.35 -16.95
CA GLY A 39 14.53 -14.89 -15.94
C GLY A 39 15.17 -13.88 -14.99
N LYS A 40 14.85 -12.58 -15.06
CA LYS A 40 15.38 -11.57 -14.12
C LYS A 40 14.26 -10.96 -13.26
N PHE A 41 14.31 -11.20 -11.95
CA PHE A 41 13.42 -10.53 -11.01
C PHE A 41 13.98 -9.12 -10.69
N PRO A 42 13.18 -8.04 -10.77
CA PRO A 42 13.66 -6.67 -10.64
C PRO A 42 13.82 -6.25 -9.16
N VAL A 43 14.82 -6.80 -8.48
CA VAL A 43 15.07 -6.58 -7.03
C VAL A 43 15.22 -5.10 -6.68
N GLU A 44 15.89 -4.31 -7.52
CA GLU A 44 16.11 -2.88 -7.27
C GLU A 44 14.80 -2.10 -7.25
N LEU A 45 13.94 -2.28 -8.25
CA LEU A 45 12.62 -1.64 -8.30
C LEU A 45 11.73 -2.04 -7.12
N MET A 46 11.84 -3.29 -6.63
CA MET A 46 11.12 -3.76 -5.44
C MET A 46 11.59 -3.06 -4.17
N SER A 47 12.90 -2.86 -4.04
CA SER A 47 13.51 -2.13 -2.92
C SER A 47 13.08 -0.66 -2.94
N ASP A 48 13.15 -0.02 -4.11
CA ASP A 48 12.76 1.39 -4.27
C ASP A 48 11.28 1.60 -3.96
N PHE A 49 10.41 0.70 -4.42
CA PHE A 49 8.99 0.71 -4.08
C PHE A 49 8.80 0.64 -2.56
N SER A 50 9.46 -0.33 -1.92
CA SER A 50 9.34 -0.59 -0.47
C SER A 50 9.80 0.59 0.37
N GLN A 51 10.86 1.30 -0.04
CA GLN A 51 11.36 2.48 0.67
C GLN A 51 10.39 3.66 0.57
N ARG A 52 9.85 3.93 -0.63
CA ARG A 52 8.91 5.04 -0.84
C ARG A 52 7.59 4.82 -0.11
N ILE A 53 7.05 3.60 -0.16
CA ILE A 53 5.81 3.29 0.55
C ILE A 53 5.98 3.32 2.07
N ASP A 54 7.16 2.96 2.59
CA ASP A 54 7.47 3.06 4.02
C ASP A 54 7.48 4.52 4.50
N ARG A 55 7.96 5.45 3.67
CA ARG A 55 7.89 6.90 3.96
C ARG A 55 6.44 7.38 4.08
N ILE A 56 5.57 7.00 3.14
CA ILE A 56 4.12 7.31 3.20
C ILE A 56 3.51 6.73 4.49
N MET A 57 3.80 5.46 4.79
CA MET A 57 3.31 4.80 6.01
C MET A 57 3.76 5.55 7.28
N GLY A 58 5.04 5.90 7.37
CA GLY A 58 5.63 6.59 8.51
C GLY A 58 5.02 7.97 8.72
N ALA A 59 4.88 8.75 7.65
CA ALA A 59 4.25 10.07 7.69
C ALA A 59 2.78 9.98 8.15
N ALA A 60 2.00 9.08 7.54
CA ALA A 60 0.59 8.90 7.91
C ALA A 60 0.42 8.42 9.36
N LYS A 61 1.26 7.49 9.83
CA LYS A 61 1.26 7.03 11.23
C LYS A 61 1.63 8.16 12.20
N THR A 62 2.61 8.99 11.85
CA THR A 62 3.02 10.14 12.67
C THR A 62 1.89 11.15 12.81
N ILE A 63 1.21 11.49 11.71
CA ILE A 63 0.07 12.41 11.76
C ILE A 63 -1.12 11.77 12.51
N SER A 64 -1.31 10.46 12.38
CA SER A 64 -2.32 9.74 13.16
C SER A 64 -2.06 9.81 14.68
N MET A 65 -0.83 10.06 15.15
CA MET A 65 -0.57 10.27 16.59
C MET A 65 -1.15 11.61 17.07
N VAL A 66 -1.16 12.64 16.21
CA VAL A 66 -1.75 13.95 16.54
C VAL A 66 -3.24 14.04 16.18
N ALA A 67 -3.70 13.22 15.24
CA ALA A 67 -5.09 13.12 14.80
C ALA A 67 -5.60 11.67 14.78
N PRO A 68 -5.71 11.00 15.95
CA PRO A 68 -5.95 9.55 16.06
C PRO A 68 -7.31 9.07 15.56
N GLN A 69 -8.26 9.99 15.34
CA GLN A 69 -9.59 9.66 14.85
C GLN A 69 -9.80 10.04 13.39
N HIS A 70 -8.77 10.55 12.70
CA HIS A 70 -8.90 10.99 11.32
C HIS A 70 -8.86 9.77 10.38
N PRO A 71 -9.98 9.40 9.74
CA PRO A 71 -10.10 8.11 9.06
C PRO A 71 -9.17 8.01 7.85
N GLY A 72 -8.89 9.14 7.18
CA GLY A 72 -7.96 9.18 6.04
C GLY A 72 -6.52 8.80 6.39
N PHE A 73 -5.90 9.37 7.44
CA PHE A 73 -4.53 9.03 7.82
C PHE A 73 -4.40 7.57 8.28
N ILE A 74 -5.38 7.08 9.04
CA ILE A 74 -5.45 5.68 9.44
C ILE A 74 -5.51 4.79 8.21
N ARG A 75 -6.33 5.17 7.20
CA ARG A 75 -6.50 4.41 5.97
C ARG A 75 -5.23 4.39 5.12
N ILE A 76 -4.63 5.55 4.87
CA ILE A 76 -3.39 5.70 4.10
C ILE A 76 -2.28 4.87 4.76
N GLY A 77 -2.11 5.01 6.08
CA GLY A 77 -1.09 4.25 6.83
C GLY A 77 -1.25 2.74 6.69
N ARG A 78 -2.50 2.23 6.79
CA ARG A 78 -2.77 0.79 6.64
C ARG A 78 -2.58 0.29 5.21
N LEU A 79 -2.98 1.06 4.19
CA LEU A 79 -2.76 0.68 2.80
C LEU A 79 -1.27 0.61 2.48
N ALA A 80 -0.50 1.60 2.94
CA ALA A 80 0.95 1.63 2.78
C ALA A 80 1.63 0.45 3.51
N GLU A 81 1.15 0.10 4.70
CA GLU A 81 1.63 -1.07 5.46
C GLU A 81 1.33 -2.40 4.74
N ILE A 82 0.14 -2.56 4.16
CA ILE A 82 -0.18 -3.74 3.34
C ILE A 82 0.75 -3.81 2.13
N CYS A 83 0.94 -2.70 1.40
CA CYS A 83 1.85 -2.64 0.27
C CYS A 83 3.28 -3.05 0.66
N LYS A 84 3.77 -2.59 1.81
CA LYS A 84 5.08 -2.97 2.36
C LYS A 84 5.16 -4.48 2.63
N ILE A 85 4.16 -5.06 3.28
CA ILE A 85 4.11 -6.50 3.56
C ILE A 85 4.11 -7.32 2.26
N ILE A 86 3.33 -6.88 1.27
CA ILE A 86 3.27 -7.52 -0.05
C ILE A 86 4.60 -7.35 -0.81
N GLY A 87 5.26 -6.19 -0.69
CA GLY A 87 6.61 -5.93 -1.20
C GLY A 87 7.63 -6.93 -0.67
N TYR A 88 7.63 -7.17 0.65
CA TYR A 88 8.50 -8.19 1.23
C TYR A 88 8.20 -9.59 0.68
N LYS A 89 6.92 -9.97 0.58
CA LYS A 89 6.55 -11.27 0.00
C LYS A 89 6.96 -11.40 -1.46
N ALA A 90 6.84 -10.34 -2.26
CA ALA A 90 7.29 -10.34 -3.65
C ALA A 90 8.81 -10.53 -3.74
N ALA A 91 9.58 -9.79 -2.95
CA ALA A 91 11.04 -9.87 -2.90
C ALA A 91 11.55 -11.21 -2.34
N GLU A 92 10.80 -11.85 -1.45
CA GLU A 92 11.09 -13.19 -0.92
C GLU A 92 10.76 -14.28 -1.95
N THR A 93 9.62 -14.17 -2.65
CA THR A 93 9.17 -15.18 -3.63
C THR A 93 9.99 -15.12 -4.92
N GLN A 94 10.45 -13.94 -5.32
CA GLN A 94 11.21 -13.67 -6.55
C GLN A 94 10.61 -14.30 -7.81
N SER A 95 9.29 -14.50 -7.83
CA SER A 95 8.59 -15.12 -8.94
C SER A 95 8.21 -14.07 -9.97
N ALA A 96 8.90 -14.08 -11.11
CA ALA A 96 8.56 -13.25 -12.26
C ALA A 96 7.11 -13.49 -12.74
N GLN A 97 6.57 -14.71 -12.58
CA GLN A 97 5.20 -15.02 -12.96
C GLN A 97 4.14 -14.29 -12.13
N LEU A 98 4.48 -13.89 -10.90
CA LEU A 98 3.58 -13.14 -10.01
C LEU A 98 3.74 -11.62 -10.17
N LEU A 99 4.77 -11.17 -10.88
CA LEU A 99 5.11 -9.75 -11.04
C LEU A 99 3.95 -8.90 -11.57
N PRO A 100 3.20 -9.31 -12.63
CA PRO A 100 2.06 -8.54 -13.12
C PRO A 100 0.95 -8.37 -12.08
N ILE A 101 0.82 -9.33 -11.18
CA ILE A 101 -0.26 -9.34 -10.18
C ILE A 101 0.12 -8.45 -9.00
N PHE A 102 1.40 -8.45 -8.60
CA PHE A 102 1.93 -7.46 -7.66
C PHE A 102 1.80 -6.04 -8.21
N ALA A 103 2.22 -5.82 -9.46
CA ALA A 103 2.11 -4.52 -10.12
C ALA A 103 0.65 -4.01 -10.14
N ALA A 104 -0.29 -4.85 -10.57
CA ALA A 104 -1.70 -4.47 -10.60
C ALA A 104 -2.28 -4.20 -9.20
N PHE A 105 -1.92 -5.00 -8.18
CA PHE A 105 -2.34 -4.72 -6.80
C PHE A 105 -1.79 -3.39 -6.28
N TRP A 106 -0.52 -3.09 -6.55
CA TRP A 106 0.09 -1.82 -6.14
C TRP A 106 -0.49 -0.64 -6.89
N SER A 107 -0.75 -0.77 -8.20
CA SER A 107 -1.42 0.26 -8.99
C SER A 107 -2.80 0.60 -8.41
N ASP A 108 -3.65 -0.40 -8.18
CA ASP A 108 -4.98 -0.22 -7.56
C ASP A 108 -4.85 0.44 -6.16
N THR A 109 -3.82 0.08 -5.38
CA THR A 109 -3.61 0.65 -4.03
C THR A 109 -3.12 2.10 -4.09
N ILE A 110 -2.22 2.43 -5.01
CA ILE A 110 -1.72 3.79 -5.24
C ILE A 110 -2.88 4.69 -5.61
N GLU A 111 -3.76 4.28 -6.53
CA GLU A 111 -4.93 5.04 -6.94
C GLU A 111 -5.86 5.35 -5.76
N VAL A 112 -6.19 4.34 -4.95
CA VAL A 112 -7.03 4.53 -3.75
C VAL A 112 -6.36 5.47 -2.75
N THR A 113 -5.05 5.33 -2.56
CA THR A 113 -4.27 6.18 -1.65
C THR A 113 -4.24 7.62 -2.15
N GLN A 114 -4.07 7.83 -3.46
CA GLN A 114 -4.09 9.14 -4.09
C GLN A 114 -5.45 9.83 -3.92
N ASN A 115 -6.54 9.09 -4.10
CA ASN A 115 -7.89 9.58 -3.87
C ASN A 115 -8.11 10.01 -2.41
N LEU A 116 -7.59 9.25 -1.44
CA LEU A 116 -7.64 9.61 -0.02
C LEU A 116 -6.82 10.84 0.31
N VAL A 117 -5.60 10.96 -0.22
CA VAL A 117 -4.73 12.12 -0.01
C VAL A 117 -5.40 13.39 -0.56
N ASN A 118 -5.99 13.32 -1.74
CA ASN A 118 -6.71 14.45 -2.35
C ASN A 118 -7.98 14.85 -1.57
N ALA A 119 -8.58 13.91 -0.84
CA ALA A 119 -9.78 14.15 -0.04
C ALA A 119 -9.48 14.48 1.43
N ILE A 120 -8.22 14.41 1.88
CA ILE A 120 -7.86 14.37 3.31
C ILE A 120 -8.33 15.61 4.10
N SER A 121 -8.46 16.76 3.44
CA SER A 121 -8.94 18.02 4.02
C SER A 121 -10.47 18.16 4.03
N ASP A 122 -11.19 17.24 3.39
CA ASP A 122 -12.65 17.17 3.31
C ASP A 122 -13.12 15.89 4.05
N PRO A 123 -13.57 16.02 5.32
CA PRO A 123 -13.97 14.88 6.14
C PRO A 123 -15.07 14.03 5.48
N ARG A 124 -16.00 14.67 4.78
CA ARG A 124 -17.11 13.97 4.13
C ARG A 124 -16.61 13.13 2.96
N LYS A 125 -15.79 13.71 2.06
CA LYS A 125 -15.20 12.94 0.95
C LYS A 125 -14.28 11.83 1.45
N THR A 126 -13.49 12.11 2.48
CA THR A 126 -12.64 11.09 3.12
C THR A 126 -13.50 9.92 3.61
N ASP A 127 -14.58 10.19 4.33
CA ASP A 127 -15.49 9.16 4.83
C ASP A 127 -16.15 8.35 3.71
N GLU A 128 -16.58 9.00 2.64
CA GLU A 128 -17.16 8.35 1.46
C GLU A 128 -16.16 7.35 0.85
N ILE A 129 -14.90 7.78 0.63
CA ILE A 129 -13.84 6.93 0.05
C ILE A 129 -13.45 5.79 0.99
N VAL A 130 -13.33 6.05 2.30
CA VAL A 130 -12.98 5.03 3.30
C VAL A 130 -14.03 3.92 3.35
N ARG A 131 -15.32 4.27 3.19
CA ARG A 131 -16.42 3.30 3.15
C ARG A 131 -16.49 2.52 1.83
N SER A 132 -16.01 3.09 0.73
CA SER A 132 -16.08 2.48 -0.60
C SER A 132 -14.83 1.68 -0.96
N PHE A 133 -14.39 0.75 -0.10
CA PHE A 133 -13.19 -0.04 -0.41
C PHE A 133 -13.39 -0.87 -1.69
N PRO A 134 -12.50 -0.78 -2.70
CA PRO A 134 -12.71 -1.49 -3.96
C PRO A 134 -12.69 -3.01 -3.77
N PRO A 135 -13.78 -3.74 -4.11
CA PRO A 135 -13.80 -5.20 -4.02
C PRO A 135 -12.76 -5.89 -4.89
N VAL A 136 -12.33 -5.22 -5.98
CA VAL A 136 -11.25 -5.69 -6.86
C VAL A 136 -9.92 -5.74 -6.11
N LEU A 137 -9.60 -4.70 -5.33
CA LEU A 137 -8.37 -4.62 -4.56
C LEU A 137 -8.31 -5.72 -3.49
N GLN A 138 -9.43 -5.95 -2.79
CA GLN A 138 -9.57 -7.08 -1.86
C GLN A 138 -9.28 -8.41 -2.55
N LYS A 139 -9.97 -8.70 -3.66
CA LYS A 139 -9.83 -9.99 -4.37
C LYS A 139 -8.40 -10.22 -4.86
N ARG A 140 -7.73 -9.19 -5.39
CA ARG A 140 -6.33 -9.29 -5.83
C ARG A 140 -5.41 -9.58 -4.64
N LEU A 141 -5.61 -8.92 -3.51
CA LEU A 141 -4.81 -9.14 -2.30
C LEU A 141 -5.00 -10.55 -1.74
N GLU A 142 -6.24 -11.02 -1.61
CA GLU A 142 -6.55 -12.38 -1.15
C GLU A 142 -5.93 -13.43 -2.07
N TRP A 143 -6.03 -13.22 -3.38
CA TRP A 143 -5.43 -14.10 -4.39
C TRP A 143 -3.90 -14.13 -4.25
N LEU A 144 -3.25 -12.96 -4.15
CA LEU A 144 -1.80 -12.86 -3.96
C LEU A 144 -1.35 -13.62 -2.71
N LEU A 145 -2.00 -13.38 -1.58
CA LEU A 145 -1.68 -14.04 -0.31
C LEU A 145 -1.87 -15.56 -0.39
N SER A 146 -2.87 -16.05 -1.13
CA SER A 146 -3.07 -17.49 -1.33
C SER A 146 -1.95 -18.15 -2.15
N ARG A 147 -1.37 -17.43 -3.11
CA ARG A 147 -0.34 -17.94 -4.02
C ARG A 147 1.07 -17.83 -3.46
N THR A 148 1.36 -16.79 -2.69
CA THR A 148 2.65 -16.62 -2.02
C THR A 148 2.88 -17.61 -0.88
N ASN A 149 1.81 -18.24 -0.35
CA ASN A 149 1.92 -19.22 0.73
C ASN A 149 2.09 -20.67 0.22
N ALA A 150 1.66 -20.97 -1.02
CA ALA A 150 1.68 -22.33 -1.56
C ALA A 150 3.08 -22.82 -1.96
N THR A 151 4.04 -21.92 -2.18
CA THR A 151 5.42 -22.23 -2.59
C THR A 151 6.40 -22.39 -1.43
N ALA A 152 6.00 -22.14 -0.18
CA ALA A 152 6.86 -22.22 0.98
C ALA A 152 6.69 -23.56 1.71
N THR A 153 7.29 -24.63 1.19
CA THR A 153 7.61 -25.78 2.04
C THR A 153 8.66 -25.35 3.06
N GLN A 154 8.23 -25.21 4.32
CA GLN A 154 8.98 -24.84 5.53
C GLN A 154 9.19 -23.32 5.73
N GLN A 155 8.49 -22.72 6.73
CA GLN A 155 9.04 -21.86 7.81
C GLN A 155 7.95 -21.03 8.53
N GLN A 156 7.89 -21.13 9.86
CA GLN A 156 6.87 -20.54 10.75
C GLN A 156 6.78 -18.99 10.87
N PRO A 157 7.74 -18.14 10.41
CA PRO A 157 7.52 -16.68 10.36
C PRO A 157 6.66 -16.22 9.16
N PHE A 158 6.56 -17.04 8.11
CA PHE A 158 5.95 -16.64 6.81
C PHE A 158 4.44 -16.49 6.85
N ASP A 159 3.78 -17.30 7.68
CA ASP A 159 2.34 -17.22 7.92
C ASP A 159 1.96 -15.97 8.71
N GLN A 160 2.87 -15.45 9.54
CA GLN A 160 2.57 -14.30 10.40
C GLN A 160 2.35 -13.02 9.59
N LYS A 161 3.23 -12.70 8.64
CA LYS A 161 3.07 -11.53 7.75
C LYS A 161 1.84 -11.64 6.85
N ALA A 162 1.54 -12.84 6.35
CA ALA A 162 0.34 -13.07 5.54
C ALA A 162 -0.93 -12.84 6.36
N GLU A 163 -0.95 -13.36 7.59
CA GLU A 163 -2.05 -13.20 8.51
C GLU A 163 -2.17 -11.76 9.01
N GLU A 164 -1.06 -11.05 9.17
CA GLU A 164 -1.03 -9.61 9.45
C GLU A 164 -1.66 -8.80 8.31
N ALA A 165 -1.27 -9.05 7.06
CA ALA A 165 -1.90 -8.41 5.90
C ALA A 165 -3.40 -8.71 5.82
N ARG A 166 -3.84 -9.94 6.15
CA ARG A 166 -5.26 -10.30 6.24
C ARG A 166 -5.98 -9.58 7.37
N LYS A 167 -5.36 -9.45 8.54
CA LYS A 167 -5.92 -8.71 9.68
C LYS A 167 -6.05 -7.23 9.36
N LEU A 168 -5.03 -6.64 8.73
CA LEU A 168 -5.07 -5.27 8.24
C LEU A 168 -6.20 -5.10 7.22
N LEU A 169 -6.31 -6.01 6.24
CA LEU A 169 -7.39 -5.99 5.26
C LEU A 169 -8.78 -6.07 5.91
N LYS A 170 -8.99 -6.96 6.90
CA LYS A 170 -10.27 -7.01 7.64
C LYS A 170 -10.55 -5.71 8.39
N SER A 171 -9.52 -5.11 8.98
CA SER A 171 -9.65 -3.80 9.66
C SER A 171 -10.04 -2.67 8.71
N LEU A 172 -9.90 -2.87 7.40
CA LEU A 172 -10.30 -1.95 6.36
C LEU A 172 -11.81 -2.05 6.02
N GLY A 173 -12.61 -2.79 6.80
CA GLY A 173 -14.05 -2.89 6.62
C GLY A 173 -14.46 -3.94 5.59
N VAL A 174 -13.68 -5.02 5.53
CA VAL A 174 -13.77 -6.07 4.51
C VAL A 174 -13.91 -7.45 5.16
#